data_AF-A0A953E1M8-F1
#
_entry.id   AF-A0A953E1M8-F1
#
_cell.length_a   1.000
_cell.length_b   1.000
_cell.length_c   1.000
_cell.angle_alpha   90.00
_cell.angle_beta   90.00
_cell.angle_gamma   90.00
#
_symmetry.space_group_name_H-M   'P 1'
#
loop_
_entity.id
_entity.type
_entity.pdbx_description
1 polymer ?
#
loop_
_entity_poly.entity_id
_entity_poly.type
_entity_poly.pdbx_seq_one_letter_code
_entity_poly.pdbx_strand_id
1 'polypeptide(L)' 'MLERTATQQSGATSCRWCTDDLAHCHDPLVVHGTGTTECLSEACVVPAEAHDVTVCCAELGCPCAEPALADLPVVG' A
#
# COMPACT_ATOMS: atom_id res chain seq x y z
N MET A 1 -7.15 -6.59 34.34
CA MET A 1 -7.31 -5.51 33.34
C MET A 1 -5.97 -5.39 32.63
N LEU A 2 -5.79 -6.07 31.50
CA LEU A 2 -4.53 -6.11 30.75
C LEU A 2 -4.44 -4.85 29.89
N GLU A 3 -3.63 -3.89 30.33
CA GLU A 3 -3.36 -2.65 29.61
C GLU A 3 -2.49 -3.01 28.41
N ARG A 4 -3.08 -3.01 27.21
CA ARG A 4 -2.36 -3.15 25.95
C ARG A 4 -1.59 -1.85 25.76
N THR A 5 -0.35 -1.79 26.26
CA THR A 5 0.59 -0.74 25.89
C THR A 5 0.84 -0.89 24.40
N ALA A 6 0.16 -0.06 23.61
CA ALA A 6 0.51 0.16 22.22
C ALA A 6 1.93 0.72 22.23
N THR A 7 2.91 -0.18 22.04
CA THR A 7 4.26 0.21 21.69
C THR A 7 4.15 0.87 20.32
N GLN A 8 3.96 2.18 20.33
CA GLN A 8 4.22 3.02 19.18
C GLN A 8 5.74 2.93 19.00
N GLN A 9 6.18 2.02 18.14
CA GLN A 9 7.57 1.85 17.78
C GLN A 9 8.02 3.11 17.05
N SER A 10 8.37 4.13 17.84
CA SER A 10 9.13 5.29 17.39
C SER A 10 10.59 4.86 17.29
N GLY A 11 10.87 3.92 16.39
CA GLY A 11 12.23 3.55 16.04
C GLY A 11 12.70 4.52 14.97
N ALA A 12 13.64 5.41 15.31
CA ALA A 12 14.47 6.07 14.30
C ALA A 12 15.10 4.97 13.42
N THR A 13 14.61 4.81 12.19
CA THR A 13 14.88 3.61 11.37
C THR A 13 15.34 4.03 9.98
N SER A 14 16.50 4.68 9.87
CA SER A 14 17.10 4.97 8.57
C SER A 14 17.06 3.72 7.65
N CYS A 15 16.65 3.92 6.40
CA CYS A 15 16.50 2.80 5.46
C CYS A 15 17.87 2.18 5.21
N ARG A 16 18.02 0.86 5.44
CA ARG A 16 19.29 0.14 5.32
C ARG A 16 19.95 0.27 3.93
N TRP A 17 19.18 0.62 2.89
CA TRP A 17 19.69 0.77 1.53
C TRP A 17 20.29 2.16 1.26
N CYS A 18 19.61 3.24 1.67
CA CYS A 18 20.08 4.60 1.41
C CYS A 18 20.81 5.24 2.61
N THR A 19 20.74 4.64 3.81
CA THR A 19 21.30 5.16 5.07
C THR A 19 20.81 6.57 5.44
N ASP A 20 19.74 7.04 4.79
CA ASP A 20 19.15 8.35 5.00
C ASP A 20 18.03 8.29 6.03
N ASP A 21 17.70 9.44 6.62
CA ASP A 21 16.44 9.59 7.37
C ASP A 21 15.27 9.24 6.42
N LEU A 22 14.12 8.82 6.93
CA LEU A 22 13.02 8.25 6.12
C LEU A 22 12.31 9.31 5.24
N ALA A 23 13.04 9.99 4.37
CA ALA A 23 12.53 10.95 3.41
C ALA A 23 11.67 10.29 2.31
N HIS A 24 11.66 8.96 2.24
CA HIS A 24 10.81 8.17 1.33
C HIS A 24 10.18 7.00 2.09
N CYS A 25 8.91 6.71 1.77
CA CYS A 25 8.08 5.77 2.50
C CYS A 25 8.62 4.33 2.45
N HIS A 26 8.49 3.64 3.59
CA HIS A 26 8.78 2.22 3.74
C HIS A 26 7.59 1.33 3.30
N ASP A 27 6.48 1.97 2.96
CA ASP A 27 5.24 1.33 2.55
C ASP A 27 5.17 1.22 1.02
N PRO A 28 4.75 0.07 0.49
CA PRO A 28 4.67 -0.14 -0.94
C PRO A 28 3.60 0.76 -1.57
N LEU A 29 3.88 1.22 -2.80
CA LEU A 29 2.86 1.83 -3.64
C LEU A 29 1.93 0.72 -4.15
N VAL A 30 0.65 0.81 -3.80
CA VAL A 30 -0.40 -0.11 -4.25
C VAL A 30 -0.90 0.35 -5.62
N VAL A 31 -0.89 -0.56 -6.60
CA VAL A 31 -1.47 -0.33 -7.93
C VAL A 31 -2.81 -1.04 -8.01
N HIS A 32 -3.86 -0.26 -8.25
CA HIS A 32 -5.23 -0.75 -8.33
C HIS A 32 -5.55 -1.31 -9.71
N GLY A 33 -6.52 -2.22 -9.78
CA GLY A 33 -7.05 -2.73 -11.05
C GLY A 33 -7.65 -1.64 -11.94
N THR A 34 -8.07 -0.51 -11.34
CA THR A 34 -8.55 0.71 -12.01
C THR A 34 -7.43 1.55 -12.63
N GLY A 35 -6.16 1.24 -12.36
CA GLY A 35 -4.99 2.04 -12.76
C GLY A 35 -4.68 3.21 -11.82
N THR A 36 -5.44 3.40 -10.73
CA THR A 36 -5.07 4.34 -9.67
C THR A 36 -3.94 3.78 -8.82
N THR A 37 -3.16 4.67 -8.22
CA THR A 37 -2.04 4.31 -7.35
C THR A 37 -2.15 5.03 -6.03
N GLU A 38 -1.97 4.33 -4.92
CA GLU A 38 -1.96 4.90 -3.57
C GLU A 38 -0.86 4.25 -2.74
N CYS A 39 -0.24 5.02 -1.83
CA CYS A 39 0.67 4.42 -0.86
C CYS A 39 -0.17 3.68 0.20
N LEU A 40 0.34 2.57 0.75
CA LEU A 40 -0.35 1.88 1.84
C LEU A 40 -0.53 2.78 3.09
N SER A 41 0.31 3.80 3.24
CA SER A 41 0.14 4.86 4.24
C SER A 41 -0.69 6.03 3.69
N GLU A 42 -1.85 6.28 4.31
CA GLU A 42 -2.75 7.39 3.97
C GLU A 42 -2.13 8.78 4.21
N ALA A 43 -1.08 8.87 5.02
CA ALA A 43 -0.36 10.10 5.31
C ALA A 43 0.83 10.36 4.35
N CYS A 44 1.04 9.50 3.36
CA CYS A 44 2.10 9.65 2.39
C CYS A 44 1.88 10.90 1.51
N VAL A 45 2.90 11.76 1.46
CA VAL A 45 2.92 12.97 0.62
C VAL A 45 3.94 12.87 -0.52
N VAL A 46 4.57 11.70 -0.66
CA VAL A 46 5.61 11.42 -1.66
C VAL A 46 4.93 11.08 -3.00
N PRO A 47 5.41 11.60 -4.13
CA PRO A 47 4.83 11.26 -5.43
C PRO A 47 5.01 9.76 -5.75
N ALA A 48 4.08 9.19 -6.49
CA ALA A 48 4.09 7.76 -6.85
C ALA A 48 5.40 7.34 -7.53
N GLU A 49 5.98 8.19 -8.38
CA GLU A 49 7.25 7.95 -9.09
C GLU A 49 8.48 7.83 -8.19
N ALA A 50 8.41 8.31 -6.95
CA ALA A 50 9.50 8.21 -5.97
C ALA A 50 9.38 6.98 -5.06
N HIS A 51 8.38 6.13 -5.28
CA HIS A 51 8.28 4.84 -4.59
C HIS A 51 9.11 3.78 -5.34
N ASP A 52 10.04 3.15 -4.61
CA ASP A 52 10.88 2.08 -5.17
C ASP A 52 10.15 0.72 -5.18
N VAL A 53 9.24 0.52 -4.23
CA VAL A 53 8.49 -0.73 -4.06
C VAL A 53 7.04 -0.53 -4.49
N THR A 54 6.59 -1.38 -5.39
CA THR A 54 5.21 -1.39 -5.88
C THR A 54 4.59 -2.77 -5.67
N VAL A 55 3.32 -2.84 -5.28
CA VAL A 55 2.55 -4.07 -5.10
C VAL A 55 1.23 -3.98 -5.84
N CYS A 56 0.77 -5.08 -6.43
CA CYS A 56 -0.54 -5.11 -7.07
C CYS A 56 -1.62 -5.28 -5.98
N CYS A 57 -2.71 -4.49 -6.06
CA CYS A 57 -3.82 -4.60 -5.11
C CYS A 57 -4.47 -6.01 -5.08
N ALA A 58 -4.30 -6.79 -6.15
CA ALA A 58 -4.73 -8.19 -6.22
C ALA A 58 -4.04 -9.06 -5.17
N GLU A 59 -2.75 -8.80 -4.89
CA GLU A 59 -1.96 -9.54 -3.90
C GLU A 59 -2.39 -9.22 -2.46
N LEU A 60 -3.06 -8.07 -2.28
CA LEU A 60 -3.66 -7.64 -1.01
C LEU A 60 -5.11 -8.11 -0.85
N GLY A 61 -5.70 -8.76 -1.86
CA GLY A 61 -7.11 -9.16 -1.86
C GLY A 61 -8.09 -8.00 -2.02
N CYS A 62 -7.67 -6.91 -2.68
CA CYS A 62 -8.54 -5.76 -2.92
C CYS A 62 -9.65 -6.13 -3.93
N PRO A 63 -10.93 -5.81 -3.67
CA PRO A 63 -12.03 -6.15 -4.59
C PRO A 63 -11.94 -5.42 -5.93
N CYS A 64 -11.21 -4.32 -6.02
CA CYS A 64 -10.97 -3.64 -7.30
C CYS A 64 -10.07 -4.44 -8.27
N ALA A 65 -9.41 -5.50 -7.78
CA ALA A 65 -8.64 -6.43 -8.59
C ALA A 65 -9.49 -7.54 -9.22
N GLU A 66 -10.74 -7.70 -8.76
CA GLU A 66 -11.65 -8.61 -9.42
C GLU A 66 -11.85 -8.11 -10.85
N PRO A 67 -11.67 -8.98 -11.87
CA PRO A 67 -12.08 -8.59 -13.21
C PRO A 67 -13.53 -8.14 -13.08
N ALA A 68 -13.86 -6.97 -13.64
CA ALA A 68 -15.25 -6.65 -13.87
C ALA A 68 -15.80 -7.81 -14.69
N LEU A 69 -16.45 -8.77 -14.02
CA LEU A 69 -17.31 -9.74 -14.66
C LEU A 69 -18.40 -8.85 -15.22
N ALA A 70 -18.12 -8.34 -16.43
CA ALA A 70 -19.07 -7.63 -17.24
C ALA A 70 -20.28 -8.53 -17.22
N ASP A 71 -21.34 -8.00 -16.61
CA ASP A 71 -22.71 -8.48 -16.58
C ASP A 71 -23.00 -9.39 -17.79
N LEU A 72 -22.61 -10.66 -17.69
CA LEU A 72 -22.93 -11.65 -18.70
C LEU A 72 -24.36 -12.02 -18.37
N PRO A 73 -25.34 -11.72 -19.24
CA PRO A 73 -26.71 -12.11 -18.96
C PRO A 73 -26.71 -13.62 -18.79
N VAL A 74 -27.04 -14.07 -17.58
CA VAL A 74 -27.40 -15.46 -17.32
C VAL A 74 -28.66 -15.74 -18.13
N VAL A 75 -28.47 -16.18 -19.38
CA VAL A 75 -29.54 -16.74 -20.18
C VAL A 75 -29.83 -18.12 -19.63
N GLY A 76 -30.89 -18.19 -18.81
CA GLY A 76 -31.51 -19.45 -18.37
C GLY A 76 -32.29 -20.13 -19.48
#